data_AF-A0A5C6ZBB4-F1
#
_entry.id   AF-A0A5C6ZBB4-F1
#
_cell.length_a   1.000
_cell.length_b   1.000
_cell.length_c   1.000
_cell.angle_alpha   90.00
_cell.angle_beta   90.00
_cell.angle_gamma   90.00
#
_symmetry.space_group_name_H-M   'P 1'
#
loop_
_entity.id
_entity.type
_entity.pdbx_description
1 polymer ?
#
loop_
_entity_poly.entity_id
_entity_poly.type
_entity_poly.pdbx_seq_one_letter_code
_entity_poly.pdbx_strand_id
1 'polypeptide(L)'
;MGPAGRRALRLRAAARGPPVAAARGRRPSFKLEHLTAANGLAHEAAHDALSDVRATIALARLIRQAQPRLWDFCLKLRRKDAVWAEIGTNRPFLHVSGMYGPERGCIALVWPLAPHPTNKNELIVWDLGSDPAELLGLDAEAIRLRLYTKQEALPEGVTRLPIKTIHVNKSPIVISSLKILSPEMAARWGLDIARGLAHAELLASRGRELAERWPQVFQRPAGEGGVDVDEDLYGGFVSNDDRRALERLRGLSPEALADRVAQGKVAFEDGRLEEILFRYRARNFPDSLSGDEAARWEHHRAARLHAGEGGAQTLEAFFERIDTLAQAAEESEDERAGEILSALYDWAEQIAPPPP
;
A
#
# COMPACT_ATOMS: atom_id res chain seq x y z
N MET A 1 1.77 -5.62 11.41
CA MET A 1 0.28 -5.59 11.38
C MET A 1 -0.24 -5.36 9.95
N GLY A 2 -1.06 -6.25 9.39
CA GLY A 2 -1.68 -6.04 8.07
C GLY A 2 -2.74 -4.91 8.05
N PRO A 3 -3.17 -4.43 6.86
CA PRO A 3 -4.14 -3.33 6.72
C PRO A 3 -5.47 -3.55 7.45
N ALA A 4 -5.93 -4.80 7.56
CA ALA A 4 -7.20 -5.16 8.18
C ALA A 4 -7.21 -4.98 9.72
N GLY A 5 -6.11 -5.31 10.41
CA GLY A 5 -5.99 -5.18 11.87
C GLY A 5 -6.01 -3.71 12.34
N ARG A 6 -5.37 -2.82 11.56
CA ARG A 6 -5.39 -1.37 11.80
C ARG A 6 -6.79 -0.76 11.64
N ARG A 7 -7.64 -1.34 10.79
CA ARG A 7 -8.98 -0.83 10.49
C ARG A 7 -10.02 -1.26 11.53
N ALA A 8 -9.97 -2.50 12.02
CA ALA A 8 -10.89 -2.98 13.07
C ALA A 8 -10.72 -2.20 14.40
N LEU A 9 -9.49 -1.80 14.73
CA LEU A 9 -9.19 -0.98 15.91
C LEU A 9 -9.73 0.46 15.84
N ARG A 10 -9.86 1.02 14.64
CA ARG A 10 -10.42 2.36 14.41
C ARG A 10 -11.92 2.41 14.67
N LEU A 11 -12.63 1.33 14.36
CA LEU A 11 -14.04 1.20 14.72
C LEU A 11 -14.28 1.13 16.22
N ARG A 12 -13.36 0.57 17.01
CA ARG A 12 -13.45 0.59 18.49
C ARG A 12 -13.32 2.02 19.02
N ALA A 13 -12.41 2.82 18.47
CA ALA A 13 -12.31 4.26 18.82
C ALA A 13 -13.61 5.03 18.48
N ALA A 14 -14.33 4.58 17.45
CA ALA A 14 -15.55 5.20 16.95
C ALA A 14 -16.87 4.63 17.52
N ALA A 15 -16.86 3.53 18.28
CA ALA A 15 -18.11 2.91 18.76
C ALA A 15 -18.37 3.08 20.26
N ARG A 16 -17.32 3.27 21.09
CA ARG A 16 -17.33 3.63 22.53
C ARG A 16 -15.85 3.63 23.00
N GLY A 17 -15.33 4.76 23.47
CA GLY A 17 -13.89 4.94 23.76
C GLY A 17 -13.34 4.16 24.98
N PRO A 18 -12.06 4.34 25.34
CA PRO A 18 -10.82 3.91 24.66
C PRO A 18 -10.24 2.63 25.34
N PRO A 19 -9.05 2.12 24.93
CA PRO A 19 -7.83 2.73 25.41
C PRO A 19 -6.89 2.98 24.21
N VAL A 20 -7.27 3.94 23.36
CA VAL A 20 -6.26 4.72 22.68
C VAL A 20 -5.67 5.64 23.74
N ALA A 21 -4.38 5.51 24.01
CA ALA A 21 -3.65 6.39 24.93
C ALA A 21 -3.87 7.86 24.53
N ALA A 22 -4.79 8.52 25.23
CA ALA A 22 -4.88 9.97 25.26
C ALA A 22 -4.14 10.43 26.50
N ALA A 23 -2.80 10.49 26.40
CA ALA A 23 -2.11 11.52 27.16
C ALA A 23 -2.55 12.86 26.57
N ARG A 24 -3.03 13.76 27.43
CA ARG A 24 -3.51 15.12 27.13
C ARG A 24 -2.88 15.68 25.84
N GLY A 25 -3.70 15.92 24.81
CA GLY A 25 -3.28 16.61 23.57
C GLY A 25 -2.55 15.79 22.50
N ARG A 26 -2.31 14.48 22.66
CA ARG A 26 -1.65 13.66 21.61
C ARG A 26 -2.65 12.93 20.69
N ARG A 27 -2.35 12.92 19.39
CA ARG A 27 -3.14 12.24 18.33
C ARG A 27 -3.28 10.73 18.58
N PRO A 28 -4.41 10.09 18.23
CA PRO A 28 -4.58 8.64 18.29
C PRO A 28 -3.43 7.87 17.61
N SER A 29 -2.83 6.92 18.33
CA SER A 29 -1.81 6.03 17.77
C SER A 29 -2.35 4.62 17.56
N PHE A 30 -1.99 4.03 16.42
CA PHE A 30 -2.37 2.65 16.04
C PHE A 30 -1.14 1.75 15.84
N LYS A 31 0.02 2.14 16.38
CA LYS A 31 1.21 1.30 16.38
C LYS A 31 1.01 0.10 17.32
N LEU A 32 1.53 -1.07 16.95
CA LEU A 32 1.22 -2.32 17.65
C LEU A 32 1.73 -2.30 19.10
N GLU A 33 2.94 -1.79 19.31
CA GLU A 33 3.59 -1.55 20.59
C GLU A 33 2.78 -0.62 21.51
N HIS A 34 2.21 0.45 20.97
CA HIS A 34 1.36 1.35 21.76
C HIS A 34 0.03 0.70 22.15
N LEU A 35 -0.56 -0.09 21.24
CA LEU A 35 -1.84 -0.76 21.48
C LEU A 35 -1.70 -1.91 22.48
N THR A 36 -0.63 -2.69 22.36
CA THR A 36 -0.33 -3.78 23.30
C THR A 36 -0.07 -3.23 24.70
N ALA A 37 0.80 -2.23 24.83
CA ALA A 37 1.08 -1.56 26.10
C ALA A 37 -0.19 -0.98 26.75
N ALA A 38 -1.02 -0.26 25.98
CA ALA A 38 -2.25 0.36 26.50
C ALA A 38 -3.33 -0.66 26.92
N ASN A 39 -3.21 -1.93 26.55
CA ASN A 39 -4.16 -2.99 26.90
C ASN A 39 -3.52 -4.09 27.76
N GLY A 40 -2.31 -3.88 28.31
CA GLY A 40 -1.63 -4.85 29.18
C GLY A 40 -1.29 -6.16 28.47
N LEU A 41 -1.05 -6.13 27.15
CA LEU A 41 -0.66 -7.30 26.37
C LEU A 41 0.87 -7.39 26.31
N ALA A 42 1.41 -8.59 26.51
CA ALA A 42 2.83 -8.85 26.38
C ALA A 42 3.34 -8.52 24.97
N HIS A 43 4.45 -7.78 24.91
CA HIS A 43 5.15 -7.40 23.69
C HIS A 43 6.63 -7.21 24.04
N GLU A 44 7.32 -8.33 24.23
CA GLU A 44 8.64 -8.39 24.87
C GLU A 44 9.75 -7.75 24.04
N ALA A 45 9.78 -8.02 22.73
CA ALA A 45 10.70 -7.40 21.78
C ALA A 45 9.91 -6.83 20.61
N ALA A 46 9.60 -5.53 20.65
CA ALA A 46 9.02 -4.88 19.48
C ALA A 46 10.02 -4.98 18.32
N HIS A 47 9.50 -5.23 17.12
CA HIS A 47 10.30 -5.44 15.89
C HIS A 47 11.04 -6.80 15.81
N ASP A 48 10.78 -7.73 16.73
CA ASP A 48 11.00 -9.16 16.50
C ASP A 48 9.78 -9.78 15.78
N ALA A 49 10.02 -10.59 14.75
CA ALA A 49 8.96 -11.12 13.90
C ALA A 49 7.99 -12.03 14.67
N LEU A 50 8.49 -12.86 15.60
CA LEU A 50 7.65 -13.77 16.37
C LEU A 50 6.84 -13.03 17.44
N SER A 51 7.48 -12.09 18.13
CA SER A 51 6.88 -11.18 19.10
C SER A 51 5.73 -10.38 18.47
N ASP A 52 5.92 -9.82 17.27
CA ASP A 52 4.89 -9.10 16.51
C ASP A 52 3.68 -10.00 16.15
N VAL A 53 3.93 -11.26 15.79
CA VAL A 53 2.87 -12.24 15.50
C VAL A 53 2.06 -12.53 16.77
N ARG A 54 2.72 -12.80 17.89
CA ARG A 54 2.07 -13.08 19.18
C ARG A 54 1.25 -11.88 19.67
N ALA A 55 1.83 -10.68 19.61
CA ALA A 55 1.16 -9.41 19.92
C ALA A 55 -0.10 -9.20 19.05
N THR A 56 0.00 -9.47 17.75
CA THR A 56 -1.14 -9.36 16.82
C THR A 56 -2.26 -10.35 17.18
N ILE A 57 -1.93 -11.61 17.50
CA ILE A 57 -2.91 -12.62 17.92
C ILE A 57 -3.59 -12.22 19.24
N ALA A 58 -2.82 -11.77 20.21
CA ALA A 58 -3.34 -11.32 21.51
C ALA A 58 -4.33 -10.16 21.34
N LEU A 59 -3.96 -9.16 20.52
CA LEU A 59 -4.81 -8.03 20.21
C LEU A 59 -6.09 -8.43 19.46
N ALA A 60 -5.98 -9.36 18.51
CA ALA A 60 -7.15 -9.92 17.81
C ALA A 60 -8.12 -10.63 18.77
N ARG A 61 -7.60 -11.45 19.69
CA ARG A 61 -8.40 -12.11 20.74
C ARG A 61 -9.10 -11.10 21.63
N LEU A 62 -8.39 -10.06 22.06
CA LEU A 62 -8.96 -8.99 22.88
C LEU A 62 -10.12 -8.29 22.18
N ILE A 63 -9.97 -7.93 20.91
CA ILE A 63 -11.04 -7.27 20.13
C ILE A 63 -12.25 -8.20 19.99
N ARG A 64 -12.02 -9.47 19.66
CA ARG A 64 -13.09 -10.47 19.54
C ARG A 64 -13.88 -10.64 20.84
N GLN A 65 -13.20 -10.65 21.98
CA GLN A 65 -13.83 -10.75 23.30
C GLN A 65 -14.60 -9.47 23.67
N ALA A 66 -13.98 -8.31 23.48
CA ALA A 66 -14.57 -7.03 23.89
C ALA A 66 -15.71 -6.55 22.97
N GLN A 67 -15.64 -6.87 21.68
CA GLN A 67 -16.56 -6.39 20.63
C GLN A 67 -16.87 -7.48 19.59
N PRO A 68 -17.53 -8.60 19.97
CA PRO A 68 -17.73 -9.76 19.09
C PRO A 68 -18.52 -9.41 17.82
N ARG A 69 -19.58 -8.61 17.91
CA ARG A 69 -20.39 -8.21 16.73
C ARG A 69 -19.58 -7.39 15.73
N LEU A 70 -18.77 -6.46 16.23
CA LEU A 70 -17.89 -5.65 15.38
C LEU A 70 -16.81 -6.52 14.73
N TRP A 71 -16.22 -7.44 15.50
CA TRP A 71 -15.26 -8.40 15.00
C TRP A 71 -15.84 -9.23 13.84
N ASP A 72 -17.01 -9.82 14.03
CA ASP A 72 -17.67 -10.64 13.01
C ASP A 72 -18.02 -9.82 11.77
N PHE A 73 -18.50 -8.59 11.96
CA PHE A 73 -18.76 -7.65 10.87
C PHE A 73 -17.49 -7.34 10.06
N CYS A 74 -16.41 -6.93 10.72
CA CYS A 74 -15.15 -6.64 10.03
C CYS A 74 -14.56 -7.88 9.35
N LEU A 75 -14.65 -9.05 9.99
CA LEU A 75 -14.15 -10.30 9.44
C LEU A 75 -14.94 -10.73 8.20
N LYS A 76 -16.26 -10.47 8.16
CA LYS A 76 -17.11 -10.68 6.97
C LYS A 76 -16.61 -9.87 5.77
N LEU A 77 -16.17 -8.62 5.99
CA LEU A 77 -15.68 -7.71 4.94
C LEU A 77 -14.33 -8.12 4.32
N ARG A 78 -13.74 -9.25 4.72
CA ARG A 78 -12.63 -9.85 3.96
C ARG A 78 -13.07 -10.36 2.58
N ARG A 79 -14.38 -10.62 2.40
CA ARG A 79 -14.94 -11.11 1.14
C ARG A 79 -15.42 -9.94 0.28
N LYS A 80 -15.06 -9.96 -1.01
CA LYS A 80 -15.39 -8.89 -1.98
C LYS A 80 -16.90 -8.68 -2.14
N ASP A 81 -17.68 -9.75 -2.15
CA ASP A 81 -19.14 -9.68 -2.30
C ASP A 81 -19.81 -9.03 -1.08
N ALA A 82 -19.34 -9.33 0.13
CA ALA A 82 -19.82 -8.69 1.35
C ALA A 82 -19.51 -7.18 1.37
N VAL A 83 -18.34 -6.78 0.87
CA VAL A 83 -17.97 -5.37 0.71
C VAL A 83 -18.93 -4.65 -0.25
N TRP A 84 -19.23 -5.25 -1.40
CA TRP A 84 -20.19 -4.67 -2.35
C TRP A 84 -21.60 -4.57 -1.78
N ALA A 85 -22.04 -5.57 -1.01
CA ALA A 85 -23.34 -5.53 -0.35
C ALA A 85 -23.45 -4.39 0.67
N GLU A 86 -22.38 -4.07 1.41
CA GLU A 86 -22.36 -2.91 2.30
C GLU A 86 -22.32 -1.58 1.54
N ILE A 87 -21.57 -1.48 0.44
CA ILE A 87 -21.56 -0.27 -0.40
C ILE A 87 -22.97 0.00 -0.95
N GLY A 88 -23.60 -1.02 -1.55
CA GLY A 88 -24.89 -0.88 -2.22
C GLY A 88 -24.84 0.01 -3.47
N THR A 89 -25.98 0.59 -3.85
CA THR A 89 -26.11 1.40 -5.07
C THR A 89 -26.72 2.74 -4.74
N ASN A 90 -26.15 3.82 -5.31
CA ASN A 90 -26.69 5.18 -5.24
C ASN A 90 -27.04 5.66 -3.82
N ARG A 91 -26.17 5.36 -2.85
CA ARG A 91 -26.34 5.74 -1.45
C ARG A 91 -25.00 6.08 -0.81
N PRO A 92 -24.98 6.96 0.21
CA PRO A 92 -23.78 7.20 0.97
C PRO A 92 -23.51 6.04 1.93
N PHE A 93 -22.25 5.86 2.32
CA PHE A 93 -21.82 4.87 3.31
C PHE A 93 -20.62 5.41 4.10
N LEU A 94 -20.37 4.86 5.29
CA LEU A 94 -19.16 5.19 6.05
C LEU A 94 -17.99 4.35 5.57
N HIS A 95 -16.82 4.95 5.45
CA HIS A 95 -15.58 4.26 5.11
C HIS A 95 -14.50 4.57 6.16
N VAL A 96 -13.80 3.52 6.62
CA VAL A 96 -12.72 3.64 7.60
C VAL A 96 -11.37 3.37 6.95
N SER A 97 -10.51 4.39 6.90
CA SER A 97 -9.24 4.35 6.16
C SER A 97 -8.17 5.23 6.79
N GLY A 98 -6.90 4.82 6.66
CA GLY A 98 -5.77 5.59 7.22
C GLY A 98 -5.44 6.83 6.43
N MET A 99 -6.04 6.97 5.26
CA MET A 99 -5.95 8.16 4.44
C MET A 99 -6.88 9.27 4.97
N TYR A 100 -7.85 8.94 5.82
CA TYR A 100 -8.57 9.94 6.61
C TYR A 100 -7.78 10.19 7.88
N GLY A 101 -7.56 11.46 8.20
CA GLY A 101 -6.72 11.83 9.33
C GLY A 101 -7.27 11.30 10.67
N PRO A 102 -6.38 11.04 11.64
CA PRO A 102 -6.75 10.50 12.94
C PRO A 102 -7.65 11.44 13.74
N GLU A 103 -7.65 12.74 13.44
CA GLU A 103 -8.56 13.75 13.99
C GLU A 103 -10.03 13.52 13.62
N ARG A 104 -10.29 12.80 12.51
CA ARG A 104 -11.64 12.36 12.10
C ARG A 104 -11.94 10.92 12.52
N GLY A 105 -11.15 10.36 13.42
CA GLY A 105 -11.25 8.94 13.80
C GLY A 105 -10.92 7.99 12.65
N CYS A 106 -10.25 8.48 11.60
CA CYS A 106 -10.04 7.78 10.34
C CYS A 106 -11.36 7.39 9.62
N ILE A 107 -12.43 8.16 9.79
CA ILE A 107 -13.76 7.92 9.21
C ILE A 107 -14.13 9.04 8.24
N ALA A 108 -14.78 8.67 7.15
CA ALA A 108 -15.49 9.59 6.27
C ALA A 108 -16.86 9.03 5.89
N LEU A 109 -17.84 9.91 5.72
CA LEU A 109 -19.04 9.62 4.95
C LEU A 109 -18.69 9.81 3.48
N VAL A 110 -18.94 8.81 2.64
CA VAL A 110 -18.52 8.83 1.24
C VAL A 110 -19.65 8.49 0.28
N TRP A 111 -19.54 8.98 -0.94
CA TRP A 111 -20.44 8.68 -2.05
C TRP A 111 -19.73 7.87 -3.14
N PRO A 112 -20.33 6.78 -3.66
CA PRO A 112 -19.78 6.04 -4.79
C PRO A 112 -19.96 6.82 -6.11
N LEU A 113 -18.87 7.30 -6.69
CA LEU A 113 -18.89 8.07 -7.94
C LEU A 113 -18.98 7.15 -9.17
N ALA A 114 -18.03 6.21 -9.30
CA ALA A 114 -17.98 5.26 -10.41
C ALA A 114 -17.03 4.09 -10.10
N PRO A 115 -17.20 2.91 -10.73
CA PRO A 115 -16.14 1.92 -10.82
C PRO A 115 -14.88 2.50 -11.49
N HIS A 116 -13.70 2.06 -11.06
CA HIS A 116 -12.45 2.49 -11.71
C HIS A 116 -12.37 1.96 -13.15
N PRO A 117 -11.98 2.78 -14.14
CA PRO A 117 -12.07 2.42 -15.56
C PRO A 117 -11.23 1.21 -15.95
N THR A 118 -10.06 1.02 -15.32
CA THR A 118 -9.13 -0.08 -15.63
C THR A 118 -9.02 -1.14 -14.53
N ASN A 119 -9.49 -0.87 -13.31
CA ASN A 119 -9.35 -1.79 -12.19
C ASN A 119 -10.73 -2.17 -11.62
N LYS A 120 -11.22 -3.36 -12.00
CA LYS A 120 -12.51 -3.92 -11.55
C LYS A 120 -12.63 -4.15 -10.03
N ASN A 121 -11.56 -3.94 -9.28
CA ASN A 121 -11.54 -4.04 -7.83
C ASN A 121 -11.49 -2.67 -7.13
N GLU A 122 -11.58 -1.57 -7.88
CA GLU A 122 -11.56 -0.22 -7.31
C GLU A 122 -12.87 0.52 -7.58
N LEU A 123 -13.33 1.23 -6.55
CA LEU A 123 -14.48 2.13 -6.59
C LEU A 123 -14.00 3.56 -6.29
N ILE A 124 -14.26 4.49 -7.20
CA ILE A 124 -13.99 5.91 -7.01
C ILE A 124 -15.06 6.46 -6.07
N VAL A 125 -14.63 7.16 -5.02
CA VAL A 125 -15.50 7.74 -4.01
C VAL A 125 -15.15 9.20 -3.74
N TRP A 126 -16.19 9.98 -3.41
CA TRP A 126 -16.06 11.35 -2.91
C TRP A 126 -16.22 11.38 -1.40
N ASP A 127 -15.38 12.14 -0.69
CA ASP A 127 -15.62 12.46 0.73
C ASP A 127 -16.72 13.52 0.84
N LEU A 128 -17.88 13.14 1.37
CA LEU A 128 -19.04 14.01 1.53
C LEU A 128 -18.83 15.10 2.60
N GLY A 129 -17.69 15.11 3.29
CA GLY A 129 -17.27 16.24 4.11
C GLY A 129 -17.09 17.54 3.30
N SER A 130 -16.84 17.42 1.99
CA SER A 130 -16.64 18.54 1.05
C SER A 130 -17.78 18.65 0.03
N ASP A 131 -18.03 19.88 -0.42
CA ASP A 131 -19.08 20.20 -1.38
C ASP A 131 -18.75 19.65 -2.80
N PRO A 132 -19.57 18.74 -3.35
CA PRO A 132 -19.33 18.18 -4.68
C PRO A 132 -19.60 19.15 -5.83
N ALA A 133 -20.19 20.33 -5.59
CA ALA A 133 -20.33 21.37 -6.61
C ALA A 133 -18.97 21.74 -7.24
N GLU A 134 -17.90 21.72 -6.43
CA GLU A 134 -16.53 21.91 -6.90
C GLU A 134 -16.13 20.87 -7.95
N LEU A 135 -16.48 19.60 -7.75
CA LEU A 135 -16.15 18.53 -8.70
C LEU A 135 -16.97 18.64 -9.99
N LEU A 136 -18.27 18.98 -9.86
CA LEU A 136 -19.18 19.06 -11.00
C LEU A 136 -18.75 20.13 -12.01
N GLY A 137 -18.11 21.21 -11.55
CA GLY A 137 -17.63 22.31 -12.39
C GLY A 137 -16.30 22.07 -13.12
N LEU A 138 -15.61 20.95 -12.89
CA LEU A 138 -14.27 20.69 -13.45
C LEU A 138 -14.29 19.71 -14.61
N ASP A 139 -13.46 19.96 -15.62
CA ASP A 139 -13.16 18.98 -16.67
C ASP A 139 -12.19 17.88 -16.17
N ALA A 140 -11.93 16.88 -17.01
CA ALA A 140 -11.07 15.76 -16.66
C ALA A 140 -9.62 16.18 -16.38
N GLU A 141 -9.09 17.14 -17.14
CA GLU A 141 -7.71 17.63 -16.98
C GLU A 141 -7.54 18.39 -15.65
N ALA A 142 -8.47 19.26 -15.28
CA ALA A 142 -8.44 19.95 -14.01
C ALA A 142 -8.60 18.99 -12.82
N ILE A 143 -9.47 17.98 -12.94
CA ILE A 143 -9.59 16.91 -11.93
C ILE A 143 -8.26 16.15 -11.80
N ARG A 144 -7.66 15.78 -12.93
CA ARG A 144 -6.39 15.04 -12.99
C ARG A 144 -5.25 15.83 -12.36
N LEU A 145 -5.08 17.09 -12.72
CA LEU A 145 -4.07 17.98 -12.15
C LEU A 145 -4.17 18.01 -10.61
N ARG A 146 -5.38 18.22 -10.08
CA ARG A 146 -5.61 18.29 -8.63
C ARG A 146 -5.45 16.95 -7.92
N LEU A 147 -5.67 15.84 -8.61
CA LEU A 147 -5.55 14.50 -8.04
C LEU A 147 -4.09 14.04 -7.95
N TYR A 148 -3.28 14.31 -8.97
CA TYR A 148 -1.91 13.78 -9.09
C TYR A 148 -0.81 14.76 -8.68
N THR A 149 -1.11 16.05 -8.50
CA THR A 149 -0.14 17.03 -8.00
C THR A 149 -0.15 17.08 -6.46
N LYS A 150 1.05 17.14 -5.87
CA LYS A 150 1.20 17.34 -4.41
C LYS A 150 0.63 18.71 -4.03
N GLN A 151 0.06 18.83 -2.82
CA GLN A 151 -0.59 20.08 -2.39
C GLN A 151 0.36 21.30 -2.45
N GLU A 152 1.64 21.11 -2.11
CA GLU A 152 2.66 22.17 -2.14
C GLU A 152 3.03 22.63 -3.56
N ALA A 153 2.73 21.82 -4.58
CA ALA A 153 2.98 22.13 -5.99
C ALA A 153 1.72 22.57 -6.74
N LEU A 154 0.57 22.70 -6.05
CA LEU A 154 -0.65 23.23 -6.64
C LEU A 154 -0.62 24.76 -6.66
N PRO A 155 -1.29 25.41 -7.64
CA PRO A 155 -1.45 26.86 -7.64
C PRO A 155 -2.08 27.37 -6.35
N GLU A 156 -1.77 28.62 -5.99
CA GLU A 156 -2.35 29.27 -4.82
C GLU A 156 -3.89 29.27 -4.89
N GLY A 157 -4.55 28.95 -3.77
CA GLY A 157 -6.00 28.81 -3.70
C GLY A 157 -6.56 27.49 -4.23
N VAL A 158 -5.75 26.63 -4.87
CA VAL A 158 -6.19 25.31 -5.37
C VAL A 158 -5.86 24.22 -4.35
N THR A 159 -6.88 23.49 -3.93
CA THR A 159 -6.74 22.35 -3.00
C THR A 159 -6.81 21.02 -3.72
N ARG A 160 -6.28 19.94 -3.14
CA ARG A 160 -6.53 18.60 -3.69
C ARG A 160 -8.01 18.23 -3.57
N LEU A 161 -8.54 17.60 -4.62
CA LEU A 161 -9.90 17.07 -4.58
C LEU A 161 -9.97 15.90 -3.58
N PRO A 162 -11.02 15.82 -2.75
CA PRO A 162 -11.23 14.73 -1.79
C PRO A 162 -11.77 13.45 -2.47
N ILE A 163 -11.19 13.10 -3.61
CA ILE A 163 -11.44 11.86 -4.34
C ILE A 163 -10.51 10.79 -3.79
N LYS A 164 -11.06 9.60 -3.56
CA LYS A 164 -10.31 8.41 -3.17
C LYS A 164 -10.79 7.19 -3.96
N THR A 165 -9.94 6.19 -4.15
CA THR A 165 -10.40 4.86 -4.56
C THR A 165 -10.46 3.88 -3.38
N ILE A 166 -11.51 3.06 -3.33
CA ILE A 166 -11.67 1.95 -2.39
C ILE A 166 -11.36 0.65 -3.13
N HIS A 167 -10.34 -0.07 -2.68
CA HIS A 167 -10.01 -1.39 -3.19
C HIS A 167 -10.84 -2.46 -2.49
N VAL A 168 -11.85 -3.00 -3.16
CA VAL A 168 -12.80 -3.96 -2.57
C VAL A 168 -12.19 -5.33 -2.28
N ASN A 169 -11.06 -5.66 -2.89
CA ASN A 169 -10.30 -6.89 -2.63
C ASN A 169 -9.21 -6.72 -1.54
N LYS A 170 -9.08 -5.54 -0.92
CA LYS A 170 -8.11 -5.26 0.14
C LYS A 170 -8.76 -5.10 1.52
N SER A 171 -9.83 -5.86 1.78
CA SER A 171 -10.62 -5.85 3.03
C SER A 171 -10.95 -4.43 3.55
N PRO A 172 -11.57 -3.56 2.75
CA PRO A 172 -11.99 -2.23 3.19
C PRO A 172 -13.11 -2.34 4.23
N ILE A 173 -13.08 -1.45 5.21
CA ILE A 173 -14.18 -1.32 6.15
C ILE A 173 -15.14 -0.29 5.59
N VAL A 174 -16.28 -0.78 5.14
CA VAL A 174 -17.40 -0.01 4.60
C VAL A 174 -18.66 -0.37 5.39
N ILE A 175 -19.48 0.62 5.71
CA ILE A 175 -20.63 0.43 6.60
C ILE A 175 -21.82 1.17 6.00
N SER A 176 -22.84 0.40 5.59
CA SER A 176 -24.09 0.93 5.04
C SER A 176 -24.90 1.73 6.06
N SER A 177 -24.93 1.25 7.31
CA SER A 177 -25.76 1.83 8.36
C SER A 177 -25.06 3.03 9.01
N LEU A 178 -25.53 4.24 8.67
CA LEU A 178 -25.04 5.49 9.28
C LEU A 178 -25.37 5.58 10.78
N LYS A 179 -26.39 4.86 11.25
CA LYS A 179 -26.82 4.82 12.66
C LYS A 179 -25.76 4.27 13.61
N ILE A 180 -24.74 3.60 13.09
CA ILE A 180 -23.59 3.14 13.89
C ILE A 180 -22.79 4.32 14.45
N LEU A 181 -22.84 5.48 13.79
CA LEU A 181 -22.27 6.71 14.30
C LEU A 181 -23.34 7.49 15.06
N SER A 182 -23.26 7.51 16.39
CA SER A 182 -24.16 8.34 17.21
C SER A 182 -23.87 9.84 16.97
N PRO A 183 -24.84 10.75 17.20
CA PRO A 183 -24.62 12.18 17.07
C PRO A 183 -23.42 12.69 17.89
N GLU A 184 -23.22 12.17 19.10
CA GLU A 184 -22.11 12.53 19.97
C GLU A 184 -20.77 12.08 19.37
N MET A 185 -20.74 10.90 18.75
CA MET A 185 -19.55 10.39 18.09
C MET A 185 -19.23 11.15 16.80
N ALA A 186 -20.27 11.50 16.03
CA ALA A 186 -20.12 12.34 14.85
C ALA A 186 -19.54 13.71 15.23
N ALA A 187 -20.09 14.35 16.27
CA ALA A 187 -19.57 15.60 16.82
C ALA A 187 -18.13 15.46 17.33
N ARG A 188 -17.82 14.37 18.06
CA ARG A 188 -16.48 14.08 18.57
C ARG A 188 -15.41 14.04 17.47
N TRP A 189 -15.76 13.51 16.30
CA TRP A 189 -14.84 13.38 15.16
C TRP A 189 -15.00 14.48 14.11
N GLY A 190 -15.79 15.53 14.40
CA GLY A 190 -16.02 16.63 13.48
C GLY A 190 -16.72 16.23 12.18
N LEU A 191 -17.59 15.20 12.23
CA LEU A 191 -18.33 14.69 11.08
C LEU A 191 -19.74 15.31 11.05
N ASP A 192 -19.96 16.22 10.11
CA ASP A 192 -21.30 16.76 9.83
C ASP A 192 -22.06 15.84 8.88
N ILE A 193 -22.83 14.92 9.47
CA ILE A 193 -23.60 13.92 8.70
C ILE A 193 -24.75 14.58 7.94
N ALA A 194 -25.41 15.60 8.50
CA ALA A 194 -26.52 16.27 7.84
C ALA A 194 -26.05 16.98 6.57
N ARG A 195 -24.95 17.74 6.65
CA ARG A 195 -24.31 18.37 5.48
C ARG A 195 -23.87 17.34 4.45
N GLY A 196 -23.25 16.25 4.90
CA GLY A 196 -22.82 15.19 4.00
C GLY A 196 -23.98 14.50 3.27
N LEU A 197 -25.17 14.40 3.89
CA LEU A 197 -26.37 13.90 3.22
C LEU A 197 -26.91 14.89 2.18
N ALA A 198 -26.86 16.20 2.44
CA ALA A 198 -27.21 17.21 1.44
C ALA A 198 -26.26 17.15 0.21
N HIS A 199 -24.96 16.99 0.44
CA HIS A 199 -24.00 16.74 -0.63
C HIS A 199 -24.28 15.44 -1.40
N ALA A 200 -24.75 14.39 -0.71
CA ALA A 200 -25.12 13.12 -1.34
C ALA A 200 -26.33 13.28 -2.28
N GLU A 201 -27.32 14.10 -1.92
CA GLU A 201 -28.47 14.40 -2.79
C GLU A 201 -28.04 15.13 -4.08
N LEU A 202 -27.07 16.05 -3.98
CA LEU A 202 -26.48 16.69 -5.15
C LEU A 202 -25.78 15.69 -6.07
N LEU A 203 -24.98 14.77 -5.52
CA LEU A 203 -24.34 13.71 -6.32
C LEU A 203 -25.33 12.66 -6.83
N ALA A 204 -26.41 12.37 -6.12
CA ALA A 204 -27.46 11.48 -6.58
C ALA A 204 -28.18 12.02 -7.83
N SER A 205 -28.39 13.34 -7.87
CA SER A 205 -29.05 14.01 -8.99
C SER A 205 -28.12 14.28 -10.17
N ARG A 206 -26.88 14.72 -9.92
CA ARG A 206 -25.96 15.23 -10.95
C ARG A 206 -24.71 14.39 -11.19
N GLY A 207 -24.41 13.41 -10.32
CA GLY A 207 -23.16 12.64 -10.38
C GLY A 207 -22.94 11.88 -11.69
N ARG A 208 -24.01 11.57 -12.44
CA ARG A 208 -23.91 10.93 -13.76
C ARG A 208 -23.16 11.79 -14.79
N GLU A 209 -23.18 13.12 -14.63
CA GLU A 209 -22.43 14.07 -15.48
C GLU A 209 -20.91 13.84 -15.43
N LEU A 210 -20.41 13.14 -14.39
CA LEU A 210 -18.99 12.86 -14.20
C LEU A 210 -18.54 11.57 -14.90
N ALA A 211 -19.46 10.73 -15.36
CA ALA A 211 -19.16 9.35 -15.79
C ALA A 211 -18.09 9.30 -16.90
N GLU A 212 -18.17 10.19 -17.88
CA GLU A 212 -17.28 10.25 -19.04
C GLU A 212 -15.89 10.84 -18.70
N ARG A 213 -15.75 11.52 -17.56
CA ARG A 213 -14.49 12.12 -17.11
C ARG A 213 -13.53 11.07 -16.55
N TRP A 214 -14.04 10.02 -15.91
CA TRP A 214 -13.20 9.05 -15.18
C TRP A 214 -12.17 8.30 -16.02
N PRO A 215 -12.47 7.83 -17.25
CA PRO A 215 -11.46 7.21 -18.11
C PRO A 215 -10.26 8.13 -18.38
N GLN A 216 -10.52 9.43 -18.64
CA GLN A 216 -9.48 10.43 -18.90
C GLN A 216 -8.70 10.75 -17.61
N VAL A 217 -9.40 10.97 -16.49
CA VAL A 217 -8.76 11.26 -15.19
C VAL A 217 -7.79 10.15 -14.79
N PHE A 218 -8.21 8.89 -14.86
CA PHE A 218 -7.44 7.73 -14.38
C PHE A 218 -6.58 7.06 -15.47
N GLN A 219 -6.45 7.69 -16.64
CA GLN A 219 -5.52 7.22 -17.66
C GLN A 219 -4.09 7.31 -17.11
N ARG A 220 -3.36 6.19 -17.13
CA ARG A 220 -1.94 6.22 -16.79
C ARG A 220 -1.19 6.92 -17.93
N PRO A 221 -0.33 7.91 -17.65
CA PRO A 221 0.58 8.40 -18.68
C PRO A 221 1.45 7.23 -19.14
N ALA A 222 1.81 7.20 -20.42
CA ALA A 222 2.84 6.28 -20.88
C ALA A 222 4.11 6.59 -20.08
N GLY A 223 4.65 5.60 -19.37
CA GLY A 223 5.91 5.77 -18.67
C GLY A 223 7.02 6.09 -19.68
N GLU A 224 7.86 7.06 -19.36
CA GLU A 224 9.11 7.26 -20.09
C GLU A 224 10.11 6.21 -19.59
N GLY A 225 10.48 5.26 -20.46
CA GLY A 225 11.37 4.16 -20.13
C GLY A 225 10.64 2.83 -19.91
N GLY A 226 11.32 1.72 -20.25
CA GLY A 226 10.82 0.37 -19.96
C GLY A 226 10.76 0.13 -18.44
N VAL A 227 9.71 -0.54 -17.97
CA VAL A 227 9.61 -0.94 -16.57
C VAL A 227 10.53 -2.14 -16.34
N ASP A 228 11.40 -2.06 -15.32
CA ASP A 228 12.23 -3.20 -14.94
C ASP A 228 11.36 -4.39 -14.52
N VAL A 229 11.76 -5.62 -14.90
CA VAL A 229 10.93 -6.80 -14.67
C VAL A 229 10.68 -7.12 -13.20
N ASP A 230 11.57 -6.70 -12.29
CA ASP A 230 11.37 -6.85 -10.84
C ASP A 230 10.31 -5.86 -10.30
N GLU A 231 10.08 -4.75 -11.01
CA GLU A 231 9.09 -3.73 -10.68
C GLU A 231 7.73 -3.94 -11.38
N ASP A 232 7.70 -4.82 -12.39
CA ASP A 232 6.51 -5.03 -13.24
C ASP A 232 5.55 -6.15 -12.75
N LEU A 233 5.48 -6.39 -11.44
CA LEU A 233 4.53 -7.36 -10.86
C LEU A 233 3.06 -7.08 -11.25
N TYR A 234 2.72 -5.81 -11.51
CA TYR A 234 1.37 -5.37 -11.84
C TYR A 234 1.16 -4.99 -13.31
N GLY A 235 2.13 -5.25 -14.20
CA GLY A 235 2.02 -5.00 -15.65
C GLY A 235 1.04 -5.91 -16.38
N GLY A 236 0.75 -7.09 -15.82
CA GLY A 236 -0.20 -8.03 -16.38
C GLY A 236 -0.17 -9.36 -15.65
N PHE A 237 -1.26 -10.13 -15.77
CA PHE A 237 -1.28 -11.51 -15.31
C PHE A 237 -0.62 -12.41 -16.36
N VAL A 238 0.25 -13.31 -15.90
CA VAL A 238 0.81 -14.37 -16.75
C VAL A 238 -0.29 -15.30 -17.25
N SER A 239 -0.11 -15.83 -18.47
CA SER A 239 -1.05 -16.79 -19.06
C SER A 239 -1.08 -18.11 -18.29
N ASN A 240 -2.10 -18.94 -18.55
CA ASN A 240 -2.16 -20.27 -17.94
C ASN A 240 -1.07 -21.22 -18.49
N ASP A 241 -0.56 -20.95 -19.69
CA ASP A 241 0.48 -21.76 -20.32
C ASP A 241 1.84 -21.43 -19.72
N ASP A 242 2.14 -20.13 -19.58
CA ASP A 242 3.31 -19.64 -18.86
C ASP A 242 3.30 -20.08 -17.40
N ARG A 243 2.15 -20.03 -16.72
CA ARG A 243 2.04 -20.55 -15.33
C ARG A 243 2.44 -22.01 -15.24
N ARG A 244 1.93 -22.86 -16.15
CA ARG A 244 2.28 -24.29 -16.19
C ARG A 244 3.75 -24.51 -16.53
N ALA A 245 4.33 -23.69 -17.40
CA ALA A 245 5.76 -23.72 -17.71
C ALA A 245 6.60 -23.39 -16.46
N LEU A 246 6.30 -22.29 -15.78
CA LEU A 246 6.97 -21.87 -14.54
C LEU A 246 6.87 -22.94 -13.44
N GLU A 247 5.69 -23.57 -13.26
CA GLU A 247 5.52 -24.67 -12.30
C GLU A 247 6.43 -25.86 -12.60
N ARG A 248 6.60 -26.23 -13.88
CA ARG A 248 7.55 -27.29 -14.27
C ARG A 248 8.98 -26.90 -14.01
N LEU A 249 9.37 -25.67 -14.36
CA LEU A 249 10.74 -25.17 -14.18
C LEU A 249 11.13 -25.11 -12.70
N ARG A 250 10.21 -24.69 -11.82
CA ARG A 250 10.42 -24.65 -10.36
C ARG A 250 10.64 -26.02 -9.73
N GLY A 251 10.25 -27.10 -10.40
CA GLY A 251 10.48 -28.48 -9.95
C GLY A 251 11.81 -29.07 -10.39
N LEU A 252 12.61 -28.35 -11.20
CA LEU A 252 13.92 -28.81 -11.66
C LEU A 252 15.02 -28.49 -10.65
N SER A 253 16.08 -29.30 -10.67
CA SER A 253 17.35 -28.92 -10.03
C SER A 253 17.99 -27.75 -10.79
N PRO A 254 18.91 -27.00 -10.16
CA PRO A 254 19.62 -25.89 -10.82
C PRO A 254 20.33 -26.33 -12.11
N GLU A 255 20.95 -27.52 -12.11
CA GLU A 255 21.67 -28.07 -13.25
C GLU A 255 20.71 -28.43 -14.39
N ALA A 256 19.62 -29.13 -14.07
CA ALA A 256 18.60 -29.49 -15.06
C ALA A 256 17.87 -28.25 -15.63
N LEU A 257 17.74 -27.19 -14.83
CA LEU A 257 17.20 -25.91 -15.28
C LEU A 257 18.16 -25.22 -16.25
N ALA A 258 19.45 -25.15 -15.92
CA ALA A 258 20.49 -24.58 -16.78
C ALA A 258 20.60 -25.34 -18.11
N ASP A 259 20.59 -26.68 -18.09
CA ASP A 259 20.60 -27.51 -19.29
C ASP A 259 19.43 -27.21 -20.23
N ARG A 260 18.23 -26.99 -19.67
CA ARG A 260 17.05 -26.65 -20.48
C ARG A 260 17.14 -25.28 -21.11
N VAL A 261 17.66 -24.30 -20.38
CA VAL A 261 17.90 -22.95 -20.90
C VAL A 261 18.94 -23.00 -22.02
N ALA A 262 20.07 -23.68 -21.79
CA ALA A 262 21.14 -23.83 -22.78
C ALA A 262 20.69 -24.55 -24.07
N GLN A 263 19.74 -25.49 -23.96
CA GLN A 263 19.13 -26.19 -25.10
C GLN A 263 18.02 -25.38 -25.80
N GLY A 264 17.71 -24.16 -25.37
CA GLY A 264 16.62 -23.35 -25.93
C GLY A 264 15.23 -23.97 -25.72
N LYS A 265 15.06 -24.80 -24.68
CA LYS A 265 13.80 -25.52 -24.38
C LYS A 265 12.86 -24.74 -23.46
N VAL A 266 13.12 -23.44 -23.28
CA VAL A 266 12.32 -22.54 -22.47
C VAL A 266 11.88 -21.38 -23.34
N ALA A 267 10.57 -21.17 -23.43
CA ALA A 267 9.94 -20.07 -24.14
C ALA A 267 8.69 -19.67 -23.36
N PHE A 268 8.39 -18.36 -23.36
CA PHE A 268 7.24 -17.79 -22.69
C PHE A 268 6.45 -16.92 -23.65
N GLU A 269 5.14 -16.81 -23.42
CA GLU A 269 4.30 -15.84 -24.12
C GLU A 269 4.54 -14.43 -23.56
N ASP A 270 4.71 -14.34 -22.24
CA ASP A 270 5.06 -13.11 -21.53
C ASP A 270 6.56 -12.86 -21.57
N GLY A 271 6.98 -11.85 -22.36
CA GLY A 271 8.38 -11.50 -22.56
C GLY A 271 9.14 -11.10 -21.28
N ARG A 272 8.45 -10.79 -20.18
CA ARG A 272 9.09 -10.49 -18.89
C ARG A 272 9.73 -11.72 -18.26
N LEU A 273 9.17 -12.90 -18.55
CA LEU A 273 9.55 -14.14 -17.87
C LEU A 273 10.94 -14.64 -18.26
N GLU A 274 11.44 -14.30 -19.45
CA GLU A 274 12.80 -14.63 -19.87
C GLU A 274 13.83 -13.94 -18.98
N GLU A 275 13.67 -12.63 -18.77
CA GLU A 275 14.55 -11.85 -17.90
C GLU A 275 14.40 -12.26 -16.43
N ILE A 276 13.16 -12.49 -15.96
CA ILE A 276 12.91 -12.98 -14.59
C ILE A 276 13.61 -14.32 -14.37
N LEU A 277 13.54 -15.25 -15.33
CA LEU A 277 14.20 -16.55 -15.22
C LEU A 277 15.73 -16.41 -15.18
N PHE A 278 16.29 -15.55 -16.02
CA PHE A 278 17.72 -15.26 -16.00
C PHE A 278 18.15 -14.71 -14.63
N ARG A 279 17.49 -13.66 -14.12
CA ARG A 279 17.80 -13.06 -12.81
C ARG A 279 17.57 -14.03 -11.65
N TYR A 280 16.54 -14.88 -11.74
CA TYR A 280 16.30 -15.93 -10.75
C TYR A 280 17.49 -16.90 -10.68
N ARG A 281 17.97 -17.40 -11.82
CA ARG A 281 19.16 -18.27 -11.86
C ARG A 281 20.40 -17.54 -11.34
N ALA A 282 20.65 -16.32 -11.79
CA ALA A 282 21.84 -15.57 -11.40
C ALA A 282 21.88 -15.25 -9.89
N ARG A 283 20.73 -14.96 -9.27
CA ARG A 283 20.64 -14.66 -7.84
C ARG A 283 20.74 -15.89 -6.94
N ASN A 284 20.19 -17.03 -7.37
CA ASN A 284 20.01 -18.20 -6.50
C ASN A 284 20.99 -19.34 -6.82
N PHE A 285 21.44 -19.43 -8.07
CA PHE A 285 22.29 -20.51 -8.59
C PHE A 285 23.38 -19.93 -9.50
N PRO A 286 24.24 -19.02 -9.02
CA PRO A 286 25.25 -18.34 -9.85
C PRO A 286 26.20 -19.33 -10.53
N ASP A 287 26.52 -20.45 -9.89
CA ASP A 287 27.37 -21.51 -10.44
C ASP A 287 26.76 -22.23 -11.65
N SER A 288 25.45 -22.06 -11.89
CA SER A 288 24.74 -22.64 -13.03
C SER A 288 24.83 -21.79 -14.30
N LEU A 289 25.40 -20.59 -14.22
CA LEU A 289 25.51 -19.67 -15.35
C LEU A 289 26.64 -20.08 -16.31
N SER A 290 26.43 -19.89 -17.60
CA SER A 290 27.53 -19.92 -18.58
C SER A 290 28.46 -18.71 -18.41
N GLY A 291 29.63 -18.72 -19.05
CA GLY A 291 30.55 -17.58 -19.04
C GLY A 291 29.92 -16.27 -19.53
N ASP A 292 29.14 -16.34 -20.62
CA ASP A 292 28.42 -15.19 -21.16
C ASP A 292 27.30 -14.71 -20.24
N GLU A 293 26.59 -15.64 -19.60
CA GLU A 293 25.55 -15.31 -18.62
C GLU A 293 26.12 -14.66 -17.36
N ALA A 294 27.28 -15.14 -16.90
CA ALA A 294 27.98 -14.56 -15.75
C ALA A 294 28.48 -13.14 -16.08
N ALA A 295 29.07 -12.92 -17.26
CA ALA A 295 29.49 -11.59 -17.72
C ALA A 295 28.29 -10.64 -17.85
N ARG A 296 27.16 -11.12 -18.39
CA ARG A 296 25.90 -10.36 -18.47
C ARG A 296 25.40 -9.98 -17.09
N TRP A 297 25.45 -10.89 -16.12
CA TRP A 297 25.04 -10.61 -14.74
C TRP A 297 25.96 -9.58 -14.09
N GLU A 298 27.27 -9.65 -14.33
CA GLU A 298 28.22 -8.68 -13.81
C GLU A 298 27.95 -7.27 -14.35
N HIS A 299 27.69 -7.17 -15.66
CA HIS A 299 27.31 -5.90 -16.26
C HIS A 299 26.03 -5.33 -15.65
N HIS A 300 25.00 -6.16 -15.45
CA HIS A 300 23.77 -5.75 -14.77
C HIS A 300 24.04 -5.26 -13.33
N ARG A 301 24.88 -5.97 -12.57
CA ARG A 301 25.26 -5.55 -11.22
C ARG A 301 25.97 -4.20 -11.22
N ALA A 302 26.95 -4.01 -12.11
CA ALA A 302 27.70 -2.76 -12.22
C ALA A 302 26.78 -1.58 -12.63
N ALA A 303 25.91 -1.78 -13.62
CA ALA A 303 24.96 -0.75 -14.04
C ALA A 303 23.99 -0.34 -12.91
N ARG A 304 23.54 -1.30 -12.09
CA ARG A 304 22.67 -1.04 -10.93
C ARG A 304 23.41 -0.39 -9.77
N LEU A 305 24.55 -0.94 -9.36
CA LEU A 305 25.25 -0.55 -8.12
C LEU A 305 26.19 0.65 -8.31
N HIS A 306 26.78 0.83 -9.49
CA HIS A 306 27.65 1.98 -9.77
C HIS A 306 26.92 3.09 -10.53
N ALA A 307 26.12 2.75 -11.55
CA ALA A 307 25.49 3.75 -12.42
C ALA A 307 24.02 4.10 -12.05
N GLY A 308 23.41 3.40 -11.10
CA GLY A 308 22.05 3.69 -10.63
C GLY A 308 20.95 3.36 -11.63
N GLU A 309 21.18 2.40 -12.54
CA GLU A 309 20.21 2.04 -13.58
C GLU A 309 18.83 1.66 -12.97
N GLY A 310 17.76 2.18 -13.59
CA GLY A 310 16.41 2.02 -13.09
C GLY A 310 16.14 2.76 -11.77
N GLY A 311 16.92 3.80 -11.45
CA GLY A 311 16.76 4.59 -10.22
C GLY A 311 17.26 3.89 -8.96
N ALA A 312 18.16 2.90 -9.11
CA ALA A 312 18.79 2.24 -7.98
C ALA A 312 19.70 3.20 -7.19
N GLN A 313 19.79 3.02 -5.87
CA GLN A 313 20.79 3.71 -5.06
C GLN A 313 22.18 3.19 -5.43
N THR A 314 23.10 4.10 -5.79
CA THR A 314 24.49 3.75 -6.08
C THR A 314 25.26 3.44 -4.80
N LEU A 315 26.38 2.72 -4.91
CA LEU A 315 27.30 2.45 -3.80
C LEU A 315 27.85 3.76 -3.22
N GLU A 316 28.20 4.73 -4.07
CA GLU A 316 28.61 6.07 -3.64
C GLU A 316 27.54 6.73 -2.73
N ALA A 317 26.30 6.83 -3.22
CA ALA A 317 25.19 7.41 -2.45
C ALA A 317 24.80 6.57 -1.21
N PHE A 318 25.15 5.28 -1.21
CA PHE A 318 24.96 4.40 -0.05
C PHE A 318 26.00 4.70 1.04
N PHE A 319 27.29 4.80 0.68
CA PHE A 319 28.37 5.11 1.61
C PHE A 319 28.23 6.51 2.21
N GLU A 320 27.94 7.54 1.41
CA GLU A 320 27.68 8.90 1.92
C GLU A 320 26.56 8.92 2.99
N ARG A 321 25.54 8.08 2.78
CA ARG A 321 24.43 7.96 3.73
C ARG A 321 24.83 7.20 4.98
N ILE A 322 25.68 6.17 4.87
CA ILE A 322 26.23 5.49 6.04
C ILE A 322 27.03 6.49 6.87
N ASP A 323 27.92 7.27 6.26
CA ASP A 323 28.77 8.24 6.97
C ASP A 323 27.93 9.26 7.75
N THR A 324 26.89 9.80 7.10
CA THR A 324 25.95 10.73 7.74
C THR A 324 25.24 10.10 8.94
N LEU A 325 24.82 8.83 8.82
CA LEU A 325 24.13 8.13 9.90
C LEU A 325 25.08 7.71 11.02
N ALA A 326 26.33 7.39 10.68
CA ALA A 326 27.38 7.01 11.63
C ALA A 326 27.74 8.21 12.51
N GLN A 327 27.92 9.40 11.90
CA GLN A 327 28.13 10.63 12.65
C GLN A 327 26.96 10.90 13.61
N ALA A 328 25.71 10.75 13.17
CA ALA A 328 24.55 10.94 14.03
C ALA A 328 24.47 9.90 15.17
N ALA A 329 24.88 8.65 14.91
CA ALA A 329 24.96 7.61 15.93
C ALA A 329 26.03 7.90 16.98
N GLU A 330 27.20 8.38 16.56
CA GLU A 330 28.28 8.82 17.46
C GLU A 330 27.83 10.00 18.33
N GLU A 331 27.23 11.03 17.73
CA GLU A 331 26.70 12.21 18.44
C GLU A 331 25.61 11.86 19.47
N SER A 332 24.90 10.75 19.26
CA SER A 332 23.84 10.27 20.15
C SER A 332 24.27 9.10 21.05
N GLU A 333 25.54 8.70 21.00
CA GLU A 333 26.11 7.55 21.74
C GLU A 333 25.31 6.24 21.51
N ASP A 334 24.76 6.05 20.31
CA ASP A 334 24.01 4.83 19.94
C ASP A 334 24.96 3.76 19.37
N GLU A 335 25.62 3.03 20.28
CA GLU A 335 26.57 1.96 19.95
C GLU A 335 25.98 0.91 19.01
N ARG A 336 24.72 0.53 19.21
CA ARG A 336 24.04 -0.46 18.39
C ARG A 336 23.87 0.02 16.95
N ALA A 337 23.50 1.29 16.78
CA ALA A 337 23.42 1.88 15.44
C ALA A 337 24.80 1.86 14.76
N GLY A 338 25.86 2.21 15.50
CA GLY A 338 27.25 2.14 15.01
C GLY A 338 27.65 0.75 14.51
N GLU A 339 27.39 -0.30 15.31
CA GLU A 339 27.68 -1.69 14.93
C GLU A 339 26.96 -2.10 13.64
N ILE A 340 25.68 -1.74 13.50
CA ILE A 340 24.89 -2.05 12.29
C ILE A 340 25.45 -1.32 11.07
N LEU A 341 25.83 -0.05 11.22
CA LEU A 341 26.34 0.77 10.12
C LEU A 341 27.71 0.26 9.65
N SER A 342 28.58 -0.14 10.57
CA SER A 342 29.86 -0.79 10.23
C SER A 342 29.62 -2.09 9.45
N ALA A 343 28.71 -2.95 9.92
CA ALA A 343 28.40 -4.20 9.23
C ALA A 343 27.81 -3.98 7.82
N LEU A 344 27.03 -2.91 7.63
CA LEU A 344 26.50 -2.53 6.32
C LEU A 344 27.60 -2.04 5.37
N TYR A 345 28.60 -1.31 5.89
CA TYR A 345 29.76 -0.87 5.12
C TYR A 345 30.57 -2.07 4.63
N ASP A 346 30.96 -2.98 5.54
CA ASP A 346 31.72 -4.19 5.22
C ASP A 346 30.99 -5.06 4.19
N TRP A 347 29.67 -5.19 4.33
CA TRP A 347 28.85 -5.94 3.39
C TRP A 347 28.84 -5.31 1.99
N ALA A 348 28.70 -3.98 1.90
CA ALA A 348 28.68 -3.26 0.63
C ALA A 348 30.00 -3.41 -0.14
N GLU A 349 31.14 -3.39 0.55
CA GLU A 349 32.44 -3.67 -0.06
C GLU A 349 32.52 -5.09 -0.62
N GLN A 350 32.02 -6.09 0.12
CA GLN A 350 32.03 -7.49 -0.30
C GLN A 350 31.17 -7.76 -1.54
N ILE A 351 30.07 -7.03 -1.70
CA ILE A 351 29.15 -7.22 -2.82
C ILE A 351 29.40 -6.28 -4.00
N ALA A 352 30.41 -5.40 -3.92
CA ALA A 352 30.72 -4.44 -4.97
C ALA A 352 31.19 -5.16 -6.24
N PRO A 353 30.58 -4.91 -7.41
CA PRO A 353 31.15 -5.29 -8.70
C PRO A 353 32.51 -4.62 -8.90
N PRO A 354 33.45 -5.23 -9.65
CA PRO A 354 34.66 -4.54 -10.07
C PRO A 354 34.31 -3.17 -10.67
N PRO A 355 35.12 -2.13 -10.41
CA PRO A 355 34.88 -0.83 -11.01
C PRO A 355 34.89 -0.96 -12.55
N PRO A 356 34.00 -0.23 -13.23
CA PRO A 356 33.84 -0.30 -14.68
C PRO A 356 35.07 0.16 -15.47
#